data_AF-A0A7V2FYS2-F1
#
_entry.id   AF-A0A7V2FYS2-F1
#
_cell.length_a   1.000
_cell.length_b   1.000
_cell.length_c   1.000
_cell.angle_alpha   90.00
_cell.angle_beta   90.00
_cell.angle_gamma   90.00
#
_symmetry.space_group_name_H-M   'P 1'
#
loop_
_entity.id
_entity.type
_entity.pdbx_description
1 polymer ?
#
loop_
_entity_poly.entity_id
_entity_poly.type
_entity_poly.pdbx_seq_one_letter_code
_entity_poly.pdbx_strand_id
1 'polypeptide(L)'
;MVSADNYNQGEAVVIVPTSSVVESARPYTHAIRQEDPYFKETGLRRSSQVKWSKPLTISKTVVQRRLGSLDRGLLQEIQSKVRGIFRS
;
A
#
# COMPACT_ATOMS: atom_id res chain seq x y z
N MET A 1 -4.10 -0.38 -5.30
CA MET A 1 -3.36 -1.52 -5.89
C MET A 1 -1.99 -1.02 -6.28
N VAL A 2 -0.96 -1.86 -6.24
CA VAL A 2 0.43 -1.42 -6.51
C VAL A 2 0.87 -1.78 -7.92
N SER A 3 0.19 -2.74 -8.58
CA SER A 3 0.33 -3.01 -10.01
C SER A 3 -0.17 -1.84 -10.87
N ALA A 4 0.50 -1.61 -12.01
CA ALA A 4 0.10 -0.61 -12.99
C ALA A 4 -1.30 -0.91 -13.54
N ASP A 5 -2.07 0.14 -13.86
CA ASP A 5 -3.49 0.03 -14.18
C ASP A 5 -3.79 -0.86 -15.39
N ASN A 6 -2.88 -0.91 -16.36
CA ASN A 6 -2.94 -1.80 -17.50
C ASN A 6 -2.80 -3.30 -17.12
N TYR A 7 -2.06 -3.62 -16.05
CA TYR A 7 -1.95 -4.99 -15.52
C TYR A 7 -3.10 -5.35 -14.58
N ASN A 8 -3.83 -4.35 -14.07
CA ASN A 8 -5.02 -4.57 -13.25
C ASN A 8 -6.24 -5.04 -14.07
N GLN A 9 -6.10 -5.32 -15.36
CA GLN A 9 -7.20 -5.84 -16.20
C GLN A 9 -7.31 -7.37 -16.20
N GLY A 10 -6.24 -8.11 -15.88
CA GLY A 10 -6.24 -9.58 -15.82
C GLY A 10 -6.98 -10.17 -14.62
N GLU A 11 -6.99 -11.50 -14.47
CA GLU A 11 -7.71 -12.18 -13.36
C GLU A 11 -7.03 -12.03 -11.99
N ALA A 12 -5.75 -11.65 -11.96
CA ALA A 12 -4.96 -11.47 -10.76
C ALA A 12 -4.46 -10.03 -10.60
N VAL A 13 -4.19 -9.63 -9.36
CA VAL A 13 -3.65 -8.31 -9.00
C VAL A 13 -2.52 -8.44 -7.99
N VAL A 14 -1.57 -7.50 -8.05
CA VAL A 14 -0.47 -7.43 -7.09
C VAL A 14 -0.86 -6.49 -5.95
N ILE A 15 -0.83 -7.01 -4.73
CA ILE A 15 -1.12 -6.28 -3.51
C ILE A 15 0.09 -6.23 -2.58
N VAL A 16 0.08 -5.23 -1.71
CA VAL A 16 0.98 -5.16 -0.54
C VAL A 16 0.11 -5.26 0.71
N PRO A 17 0.46 -6.12 1.68
CA PRO A 17 -0.30 -6.26 2.90
C PRO A 17 -0.18 -5.02 3.79
N THR A 18 -1.27 -4.72 4.51
CA THR A 18 -1.35 -3.67 5.53
C THR A 18 -1.58 -4.29 6.91
N SER A 19 -0.95 -3.73 7.95
CA SER A 19 -1.15 -4.15 9.34
C SER A 19 -1.39 -2.95 10.23
N SER A 20 -2.27 -3.07 11.23
CA SER A 20 -2.49 -2.04 12.25
C SER A 20 -1.38 -1.96 13.31
N VAL A 21 -0.47 -2.95 13.35
CA VAL A 21 0.71 -2.89 14.22
C VAL A 21 1.72 -2.00 13.51
N VAL A 22 1.90 -0.77 13.98
CA VAL A 22 2.90 0.16 13.44
C VAL A 22 4.22 -0.14 14.14
N GLU A 23 5.13 -0.81 13.44
CA GLU A 23 6.46 -1.12 13.97
C GLU A 23 7.42 0.05 13.68
N SER A 24 8.51 0.15 14.46
CA SER A 24 9.58 1.11 14.22
C SER A 24 10.15 0.97 12.80
N ALA A 25 10.69 2.07 12.27
CA ALA A 25 11.06 2.23 10.85
C ALA A 25 11.86 1.03 10.32
N ARG A 26 11.19 0.17 9.53
CA ARG A 26 11.85 -0.88 8.76
C ARG A 26 12.00 -0.40 7.31
N PRO A 27 13.08 -0.80 6.62
CA PRO A 27 13.35 -0.34 5.26
C PRO A 27 12.22 -0.65 4.26
N TYR A 28 11.41 -1.68 4.55
CA TYR A 28 10.35 -2.16 3.69
C TYR A 28 8.93 -1.84 4.18
N THR A 29 8.81 -0.88 5.09
CA THR A 29 7.51 -0.48 5.64
C THR A 29 7.29 1.02 5.52
N HIS A 30 6.01 1.40 5.43
CA HIS A 30 5.59 2.78 5.49
C HIS A 30 4.38 2.90 6.39
N ALA A 31 4.50 3.74 7.42
CA ALA A 31 3.41 4.06 8.31
C ALA A 31 2.46 5.06 7.65
N ILE A 32 1.18 4.71 7.61
CA ILE A 32 0.06 5.60 7.32
C ILE A 32 -0.56 5.94 8.68
N ARG A 33 -0.39 7.18 9.12
CA ARG A 33 -0.83 7.62 10.44
C ARG A 33 -2.17 8.30 10.37
N GLN A 34 -2.98 8.14 11.42
CA GLN A 34 -4.32 8.72 11.50
C GLN A 34 -4.29 10.26 11.45
N GLU A 35 -3.16 10.83 11.86
CA GLU A 35 -2.89 12.27 11.85
C GLU A 35 -2.49 12.80 10.46
N ASP A 36 -2.23 11.92 9.48
CA ASP A 36 -1.83 12.35 8.14
C ASP A 36 -3.00 13.07 7.45
N PRO A 37 -2.76 14.21 6.74
CA PRO A 37 -3.82 14.98 6.09
C PRO A 37 -4.73 14.17 5.15
N TYR A 38 -4.17 13.12 4.55
CA TYR A 38 -4.83 12.26 3.58
C TYR A 38 -5.34 10.93 4.15
N PHE A 39 -5.25 10.74 5.47
CA PHE A 39 -5.62 9.48 6.11
C PHE A 39 -7.08 9.08 5.83
N LYS A 40 -7.99 10.07 5.81
CA LYS A 40 -9.42 9.85 5.59
C LYS A 40 -9.72 9.17 4.25
N GLU A 41 -8.91 9.45 3.22
CA GLU A 41 -9.10 8.89 1.89
C GLU A 41 -8.77 7.39 1.82
N THR A 42 -7.93 6.91 2.74
CA THR A 42 -7.48 5.51 2.77
C THR A 42 -8.59 4.53 3.12
N GLY A 43 -9.65 5.00 3.79
CA GLY A 43 -10.73 4.15 4.33
C GLY A 43 -10.30 3.28 5.52
N LEU A 44 -9.08 3.48 6.04
CA LEU A 44 -8.60 2.79 7.24
C LEU A 44 -9.25 3.41 8.49
N ARG A 45 -9.45 2.58 9.52
CA ARG A 45 -10.07 3.00 10.78
C ARG A 45 -9.06 3.46 11.84
N ARG A 46 -7.77 3.20 11.63
CA ARG A 46 -6.68 3.48 12.56
C ARG A 46 -5.34 3.51 11.83
N SER A 47 -4.34 4.15 12.44
CA SER A 47 -2.96 4.11 11.98
C SER A 47 -2.52 2.68 11.65
N SER A 48 -1.86 2.53 10.51
CA SER A 48 -1.47 1.24 9.94
C SER A 48 -0.12 1.37 9.25
N GLN A 49 0.48 0.25 8.88
CA GLN A 49 1.67 0.24 8.04
C GLN A 49 1.46 -0.64 6.80
N VAL A 50 1.95 -0.15 5.67
CA VAL A 50 2.11 -0.92 4.44
C VAL A 50 3.42 -1.69 4.54
N LYS A 51 3.39 -3.00 4.25
CA LYS A 51 4.59 -3.86 4.19
C LYS A 51 4.83 -4.27 2.74
N TRP A 52 5.84 -3.69 2.07
CA TRP A 52 6.15 -4.02 0.67
C TRP A 52 7.34 -4.98 0.52
N SER A 53 7.82 -5.58 1.61
CA SER A 53 8.86 -6.63 1.57
C SER A 53 8.42 -7.91 0.88
N LYS A 54 7.10 -8.15 0.81
CA LYS A 54 6.50 -9.35 0.21
C LYS A 54 5.23 -8.98 -0.55
N PRO A 55 5.33 -8.47 -1.78
CA PRO A 55 4.16 -8.31 -2.62
C PRO A 55 3.52 -9.69 -2.86
N LEU A 56 2.19 -9.73 -2.87
CA LEU A 56 1.42 -10.95 -3.11
C LEU A 56 0.62 -10.78 -4.39
N THR A 57 0.60 -11.83 -5.21
CA THR A 57 -0.33 -11.93 -6.33
C THR A 57 -1.56 -12.69 -5.85
N ILE A 58 -2.73 -12.07 -5.95
CA ILE A 58 -4.00 -12.68 -5.53
C ILE A 58 -4.98 -12.66 -6.70
N SER A 59 -5.91 -13.62 -6.73
CA SER A 59 -7.05 -13.55 -7.64
C SER A 59 -7.95 -12.36 -7.29
N LYS A 60 -8.52 -11.68 -8.29
CA LYS A 60 -9.51 -10.62 -8.05
C LYS A 60 -10.75 -11.12 -7.32
N THR A 61 -11.07 -12.41 -7.42
CA THR A 61 -12.26 -12.99 -6.75
C THR A 61 -12.18 -12.95 -5.23
N VAL A 62 -10.96 -12.86 -4.66
CA VAL A 62 -10.79 -12.72 -3.20
C VAL A 62 -10.90 -11.26 -2.72
N VAL A 63 -10.97 -10.29 -3.64
CA VAL A 63 -11.13 -8.88 -3.31
C VAL A 63 -12.60 -8.60 -3.01
N GLN A 64 -12.94 -8.53 -1.72
CA GLN A 64 -14.33 -8.35 -1.30
C GLN A 64 -14.87 -6.94 -1.55
N ARG A 65 -14.07 -5.91 -1.32
CA ARG A 65 -14.47 -4.51 -1.49
C ARG A 65 -13.29 -3.55 -1.56
N ARG A 66 -13.54 -2.37 -2.13
CA ARG A 66 -12.65 -1.21 -2.01
C ARG A 66 -12.87 -0.52 -0.66
N LEU A 67 -11.80 -0.26 0.08
CA LEU A 67 -11.84 0.52 1.33
C LEU A 67 -11.71 2.03 1.09
N GLY A 68 -10.81 2.41 0.19
CA GLY A 68 -10.51 3.82 -0.12
C GLY A 68 -9.47 3.93 -1.23
N SER A 69 -8.70 5.02 -1.21
CA SER A 69 -7.55 5.27 -2.07
C SER A 69 -6.41 5.89 -1.28
N LEU A 70 -5.19 5.68 -1.75
CA LEU A 70 -4.05 6.47 -1.28
C LEU A 70 -4.04 7.77 -2.09
N ASP A 71 -3.92 8.91 -1.39
CA ASP A 71 -3.66 10.19 -2.04
C ASP A 71 -2.37 10.12 -2.88
N ARG A 72 -2.30 10.97 -3.90
CA ARG A 72 -1.17 11.04 -4.83
C ARG A 72 0.15 11.35 -4.12
N GLY A 73 0.16 12.22 -3.12
CA GLY A 73 1.35 12.56 -2.34
C GLY A 73 1.87 11.35 -1.56
N LEU A 74 0.97 10.64 -0.88
CA LEU A 74 1.29 9.42 -0.14
C LEU A 74 1.81 8.31 -1.08
N LEU A 75 1.18 8.17 -2.25
CA LEU A 75 1.62 7.21 -3.27
C LEU A 75 3.01 7.54 -3.80
N GLN A 76 3.32 8.83 -4.02
CA GLN A 76 4.66 9.28 -4.46
C GLN A 76 5.73 9.02 -3.41
N GLU A 77 5.41 9.20 -2.13
CA GLU A 77 6.34 8.91 -1.03
C GLU A 77 6.66 7.41 -0.97
N ILE A 78 5.63 6.56 -1.07
CA ILE A 78 5.78 5.11 -1.13
C ILE A 78 6.61 4.70 -2.36
N GLN A 79 6.31 5.24 -3.55
CA GLN A 79 7.07 4.96 -4.77
C GLN A 79 8.54 5.35 -4.65
N SER A 80 8.84 6.48 -4.01
CA SER A 80 10.21 6.94 -3.78
C SER A 80 10.98 5.99 -2.87
N LYS A 81 10.36 5.52 -1.79
CA LYS A 81 10.96 4.54 -0.86
C LYS A 81 11.19 3.18 -1.53
N VAL A 82 10.21 2.69 -2.29
CA VAL A 82 10.34 1.43 -3.05
C VAL A 82 11.47 1.51 -4.09
N ARG A 83 11.59 2.62 -4.83
CA ARG A 83 12.70 2.81 -5.80
C ARG A 83 14.06 2.88 -5.12
N GLY A 84 14.16 3.47 -3.93
CA GLY A 84 15.40 3.53 -3.16
C GLY A 84 15.95 2.15 -2.78
N ILE A 85 15.08 1.17 -2.60
CA ILE A 85 15.47 -0.23 -2.30
C ILE A 85 16.09 -0.92 -3.51
N PHE A 86 15.52 -0.76 -4.71
CA PHE A 86 15.97 -1.49 -5.90
C PHE A 86 17.17 -0.83 -6.62
N ARG A 87 17.66 0.30 -6.09
CA ARG A 87 18.83 1.02 -6.59
C ARG A 87 20.10 0.77 -5.77
N SER A 88 20.07 -0.13 -4.79
CA SER A 88 21.23 -0.58 -4.02
C SER A 88 21.86 -1.83 -4.61
#